data_AF-M0I0J7-F1
#
_entry.id   AF-M0I0J7-F1
#
_cell.length_a   1.000
_cell.length_b   1.000
_cell.length_c   1.000
_cell.angle_alpha   90.00
_cell.angle_beta   90.00
_cell.angle_gamma   90.00
#
_symmetry.space_group_name_H-M   'P 1'
#
loop_
_entity.id
_entity.type
_entity.pdbx_description
1 polymer ?
#
loop_
_entity_poly.entity_id
_entity_poly.type
_entity_poly.pdbx_seq_one_letter_code
_entity_poly.pdbx_strand_id
1 'polypeptide(L)'
;MEATITGEDEVAVGLSVIDNIKSEHLIEMELDGEIYHHQSEAYADNPALRTREECERVDQARRFAKWHVYRDRGYDTVPPIENPDRLLAGLLAITMLSGEGFQRYFGDLEERLASHYDDSSVDLPFPNADPDDAIIYQKDVYLQSNPVEFEPPILDQFLARFEGEPDSLVTDDIRDISSDELDDLVFEIEAVSDTHIVHNDGQGNEQVARREQPLEREPDARVELMAFDPSSVDSFQHYVVSNLAYQIRDRFLLMGVKPPVAFRAQGWGTYEGFQCQKFCSLYEDYWSSEAAITSWNPS
;
A
#
# COMPACT_ATOMS: atom_id res chain seq x y z
N MET A 1 -7.87 -5.34 15.83
CA MET A 1 -6.97 -4.42 16.56
C MET A 1 -7.79 -3.34 17.23
N GLU A 2 -7.40 -2.95 18.44
CA GLU A 2 -7.94 -1.81 19.18
C GLU A 2 -6.76 -1.05 19.79
N ALA A 3 -6.81 0.27 19.86
CA ALA A 3 -5.73 1.09 20.42
C ALA A 3 -6.29 2.16 21.35
N THR A 4 -5.48 2.55 22.33
CA THR A 4 -5.77 3.68 23.23
C THR A 4 -4.47 4.41 23.52
N ILE A 5 -4.45 5.73 23.32
CA ILE A 5 -3.34 6.59 23.71
C ILE A 5 -3.29 6.65 25.25
N THR A 6 -2.16 6.25 25.82
CA THR A 6 -1.93 6.16 27.27
C THR A 6 -1.15 7.36 27.83
N GLY A 7 -0.41 8.07 26.98
CA GLY A 7 0.34 9.27 27.32
C GLY A 7 0.80 10.00 26.06
N GLU A 8 1.03 11.30 26.18
CA GLU A 8 1.44 12.18 25.08
C GLU A 8 2.18 13.39 25.68
N ASP A 9 3.33 13.73 25.09
CA ASP A 9 4.04 14.97 25.36
C ASP A 9 4.51 15.63 24.05
N GLU A 10 5.37 16.64 24.13
CA GLU A 10 5.84 17.39 22.94
C GLU A 10 6.76 16.58 22.01
N VAL A 11 7.19 15.38 22.41
CA VAL A 11 8.17 14.56 21.68
C VAL A 11 7.60 13.19 21.33
N ALA A 12 6.78 12.59 22.18
CA ALA A 12 6.36 11.20 22.03
C ALA A 12 4.89 10.94 22.40
N VAL A 13 4.37 9.86 21.82
CA VAL A 13 3.05 9.29 22.11
C VAL A 13 3.22 7.84 22.58
N GLY A 14 2.63 7.52 23.74
CA GLY A 14 2.50 6.16 24.26
C GLY A 14 1.12 5.59 24.01
N LEU A 15 1.04 4.32 23.63
CA LEU A 15 -0.20 3.62 23.33
C LEU A 15 -0.23 2.21 23.92
N SER A 16 -1.43 1.76 24.30
CA SER A 16 -1.75 0.34 24.44
C SER A 16 -2.51 -0.11 23.20
N VAL A 17 -2.00 -1.14 22.53
CA VAL A 17 -2.63 -1.78 21.37
C VAL A 17 -3.01 -3.22 21.73
N ILE A 18 -4.29 -3.56 21.55
CA ILE A 18 -4.81 -4.91 21.69
C ILE A 18 -4.92 -5.55 20.32
N ASP A 19 -4.19 -6.66 20.13
CA ASP A 19 -4.17 -7.37 18.85
C ASP A 19 -5.41 -8.25 18.61
N ASN A 20 -5.44 -8.94 17.48
CA ASN A 20 -6.57 -9.80 17.10
C ASN A 20 -6.74 -11.06 17.97
N ILE A 21 -5.70 -11.48 18.71
CA ILE A 21 -5.78 -12.58 19.68
C ILE A 21 -5.89 -12.09 21.13
N LYS A 22 -6.13 -10.78 21.32
CA LYS A 22 -6.30 -10.11 22.61
C LYS A 22 -5.02 -10.01 23.45
N SER A 23 -3.86 -10.06 22.81
CA SER A 23 -2.58 -9.71 23.43
C SER A 23 -2.41 -8.20 23.48
N GLU A 24 -1.83 -7.70 24.55
CA GLU A 24 -1.51 -6.29 24.72
C GLU A 24 -0.08 -5.98 24.24
N HIS A 25 0.07 -4.85 23.56
CA HIS A 25 1.32 -4.26 23.12
C HIS A 25 1.40 -2.85 23.68
N LEU A 26 2.44 -2.57 24.48
CA LEU A 26 2.77 -1.22 24.91
C LEU A 26 3.80 -0.65 23.95
N ILE A 27 3.44 0.41 23.24
CA ILE A 27 4.24 1.02 22.18
C ILE A 27 4.44 2.49 22.50
N GLU A 28 5.67 2.98 22.36
CA GLU A 28 5.96 4.41 22.38
C GLU A 28 6.67 4.81 21.09
N MET A 29 6.27 5.93 20.51
CA MET A 29 6.84 6.46 19.29
C MET A 29 6.99 7.98 19.34
N GLU A 30 7.95 8.49 18.59
CA GLU A 30 8.06 9.93 18.31
C GLU A 30 6.95 10.40 17.37
N LEU A 31 6.77 11.72 17.24
CA LEU A 31 5.71 12.32 16.41
C LEU A 31 5.87 12.07 14.89
N ASP A 32 7.03 11.60 14.45
CA ASP A 32 7.30 11.13 13.08
C ASP A 32 7.07 9.60 12.90
N GLY A 33 6.62 8.93 13.97
CA GLY A 33 6.34 7.51 13.98
C GLY A 33 7.56 6.61 14.19
N GLU A 34 8.74 7.14 14.54
CA GLU A 34 9.85 6.30 15.01
C GLU A 34 9.47 5.62 16.33
N ILE A 35 9.29 4.29 16.29
CA ILE A 35 8.98 3.50 17.48
C ILE A 35 10.28 3.13 18.18
N TYR A 36 10.56 3.78 19.32
CA TYR A 36 11.74 3.54 20.13
C TYR A 36 11.50 2.56 21.28
N HIS A 37 10.23 2.27 21.64
CA HIS A 37 9.89 1.27 22.65
C HIS A 37 8.69 0.42 22.23
N HIS A 38 8.82 -0.90 22.39
CA HIS A 38 7.73 -1.85 22.18
C HIS A 38 7.89 -3.05 23.11
N GLN A 39 6.92 -3.30 23.98
CA GLN A 39 6.82 -4.48 24.85
C GLN A 39 5.51 -5.23 24.64
N SER A 40 5.56 -6.57 24.74
CA SER A 40 4.39 -7.43 24.88
C SER A 40 4.74 -8.66 25.70
N GLU A 41 3.87 -9.08 26.61
CA GLU A 41 4.07 -10.31 27.41
C GLU A 41 3.72 -11.59 26.61
N ALA A 42 3.02 -11.46 25.48
CA ALA A 42 2.59 -12.59 24.67
C ALA A 42 3.67 -13.09 23.69
N TYR A 43 4.65 -12.25 23.38
CA TYR A 43 5.65 -12.51 22.33
C TYR A 43 7.06 -12.34 22.89
N ALA A 44 8.02 -13.12 22.39
CA ALA A 44 9.40 -12.97 22.79
C ALA A 44 10.00 -11.63 22.31
N ASP A 45 10.68 -10.91 23.22
CA ASP A 45 11.38 -9.66 22.87
C ASP A 45 12.38 -9.86 21.73
N ASN A 46 13.18 -10.94 21.83
CA ASN A 46 14.16 -11.30 20.81
C ASN A 46 13.45 -11.83 19.55
N PRO A 47 13.54 -11.14 18.39
CA PRO A 47 12.89 -11.56 17.15
C PRO A 47 13.31 -12.97 16.69
N ALA A 48 14.53 -13.40 16.99
CA ALA A 48 15.03 -14.72 16.60
C ALA A 48 14.34 -15.89 17.34
N LEU A 49 13.58 -15.59 18.40
CA LEU A 49 12.80 -16.57 19.16
C LEU A 49 11.33 -16.61 18.76
N ARG A 50 10.90 -15.70 17.87
CA ARG A 50 9.52 -15.64 17.37
C ARG A 50 9.35 -16.51 16.14
N THR A 51 8.18 -17.13 16.03
CA THR A 51 7.69 -17.71 14.78
C THR A 51 7.37 -16.60 13.76
N ARG A 52 7.18 -16.98 12.49
CA ARG A 52 6.77 -16.04 11.44
C ARG A 52 5.45 -15.33 11.78
N GLU A 53 4.48 -16.04 12.32
CA GLU A 53 3.19 -15.47 12.74
C GLU A 53 3.35 -14.49 13.91
N GLU A 54 4.16 -14.82 14.90
CA GLU A 54 4.42 -13.93 16.04
C GLU A 54 5.17 -12.66 15.61
N CYS A 55 6.12 -12.77 14.67
CA CYS A 55 6.74 -11.60 14.04
C CYS A 55 5.69 -10.72 13.35
N GLU A 56 4.83 -11.33 12.54
CA GLU A 56 3.80 -10.58 11.80
C GLU A 56 2.81 -9.88 12.74
N ARG A 57 2.38 -10.52 13.85
CA ARG A 57 1.49 -9.87 14.84
C ARG A 57 2.15 -8.66 15.51
N VAL A 58 3.44 -8.78 15.84
CA VAL A 58 4.22 -7.65 16.36
C VAL A 58 4.27 -6.51 15.34
N ASP A 59 4.51 -6.83 14.06
CA ASP A 59 4.58 -5.83 12.99
C ASP A 59 3.20 -5.19 12.70
N GLN A 60 2.13 -5.98 12.71
CA GLN A 60 0.74 -5.50 12.63
C GLN A 60 0.44 -4.47 13.74
N ALA A 61 0.81 -4.78 14.99
CA ALA A 61 0.61 -3.86 16.11
C ALA A 61 1.37 -2.55 15.93
N ARG A 62 2.60 -2.60 15.41
CA ARG A 62 3.42 -1.40 15.12
C ARG A 62 2.81 -0.55 14.00
N ARG A 63 2.41 -1.16 12.89
CA ARG A 63 1.76 -0.46 11.76
C ARG A 63 0.42 0.14 12.19
N PHE A 64 -0.39 -0.61 12.93
CA PHE A 64 -1.66 -0.11 13.45
C PHE A 64 -1.49 1.03 14.46
N ALA A 65 -0.48 0.96 15.34
CA ALA A 65 -0.18 2.04 16.28
C ALA A 65 0.13 3.36 15.54
N LYS A 66 1.00 3.30 14.51
CA LYS A 66 1.32 4.45 13.66
C LYS A 66 0.06 5.02 13.03
N TRP A 67 -0.72 4.17 12.36
CA TRP A 67 -1.98 4.58 11.74
C TRP A 67 -2.96 5.20 12.74
N HIS A 68 -3.12 4.61 13.92
CA HIS A 68 -4.03 5.14 14.94
C HIS A 68 -3.61 6.53 15.42
N VAL A 69 -2.32 6.76 15.68
CA VAL A 69 -1.80 8.09 16.05
C VAL A 69 -2.02 9.10 14.93
N TYR A 70 -1.69 8.73 13.69
CA TYR A 70 -1.95 9.58 12.53
C TYR A 70 -3.43 9.97 12.44
N ARG A 71 -4.33 9.01 12.63
CA ARG A 71 -5.78 9.24 12.53
C ARG A 71 -6.38 10.03 13.69
N ASP A 72 -5.86 9.86 14.91
CA ASP A 72 -6.44 10.48 16.12
C ASP A 72 -5.77 11.81 16.50
N ARG A 73 -4.55 12.06 16.01
CA ARG A 73 -3.76 13.27 16.32
C ARG A 73 -3.27 14.05 15.11
N GLY A 74 -3.27 13.47 13.91
CA GLY A 74 -2.76 14.12 12.70
C GLY A 74 -1.23 14.18 12.61
N TYR A 75 -0.51 13.44 13.46
CA TYR A 75 0.95 13.34 13.37
C TYR A 75 1.39 12.50 12.18
N ASP A 76 2.52 12.84 11.56
CA ASP A 76 3.04 12.19 10.35
C ASP A 76 3.78 10.89 10.70
N THR A 77 3.06 9.94 11.32
CA THR A 77 3.63 8.70 11.86
C THR A 77 3.65 7.54 10.85
N VAL A 78 2.93 7.69 9.74
CA VAL A 78 2.77 6.66 8.69
C VAL A 78 3.58 7.08 7.47
N PRO A 79 4.54 6.26 7.01
CA PRO A 79 5.34 6.57 5.83
C PRO A 79 4.47 6.94 4.63
N PRO A 80 4.86 7.94 3.81
CA PRO A 80 4.00 8.45 2.75
C PRO A 80 3.42 7.38 1.80
N ILE A 81 4.27 6.48 1.30
CA ILE A 81 3.86 5.40 0.38
C ILE A 81 3.06 4.28 1.05
N GLU A 82 2.94 4.29 2.38
CA GLU A 82 2.15 3.34 3.14
C GLU A 82 0.84 3.94 3.66
N ASN A 83 0.65 5.26 3.52
CA ASN A 83 -0.50 5.97 4.07
C ASN A 83 -1.73 5.80 3.16
N PRO A 84 -2.82 5.16 3.63
CA PRO A 84 -4.06 5.02 2.87
C PRO A 84 -4.63 6.32 2.28
N ASP A 85 -4.53 7.47 2.98
CA ASP A 85 -5.02 8.75 2.45
C ASP A 85 -4.20 9.21 1.23
N ARG A 86 -2.87 9.08 1.29
CA ARG A 86 -1.98 9.43 0.17
C ARG A 86 -2.09 8.46 -1.00
N LEU A 87 -2.18 7.15 -0.71
CA LEU A 87 -2.43 6.13 -1.73
C LEU A 87 -3.75 6.39 -2.47
N LEU A 88 -4.82 6.75 -1.75
CA LEU A 88 -6.09 7.12 -2.35
C LEU A 88 -5.98 8.39 -3.19
N ALA A 89 -5.26 9.41 -2.73
CA ALA A 89 -5.02 10.61 -3.53
C ALA A 89 -4.27 10.30 -4.83
N GLY A 90 -3.24 9.44 -4.76
CA GLY A 90 -2.52 8.96 -5.95
C GLY A 90 -3.43 8.18 -6.92
N LEU A 91 -4.31 7.33 -6.37
CA LEU A 91 -5.32 6.59 -7.14
C LEU A 91 -6.25 7.55 -7.89
N LEU A 92 -6.78 8.57 -7.20
CA LEU A 92 -7.69 9.56 -7.79
C LEU A 92 -6.97 10.39 -8.86
N ALA A 93 -5.74 10.85 -8.59
CA ALA A 93 -4.93 11.61 -9.54
C ALA A 93 -4.72 10.85 -10.85
N ILE A 94 -4.36 9.56 -10.77
CA ILE A 94 -4.11 8.71 -11.95
C ILE A 94 -5.41 8.39 -12.69
N THR A 95 -6.51 8.19 -11.96
CA THR A 95 -7.83 7.95 -12.56
C THR A 95 -8.27 9.12 -13.43
N MET A 96 -7.99 10.35 -12.99
CA MET A 96 -8.39 11.58 -13.69
C MET A 96 -7.48 11.95 -14.88
N LEU A 97 -6.37 11.25 -15.10
CA LEU A 97 -5.51 11.51 -16.25
C LEU A 97 -6.24 11.18 -17.55
N SER A 98 -6.13 12.09 -18.53
CA SER A 98 -6.38 11.73 -19.93
C SER A 98 -5.42 10.62 -20.39
N GLY A 99 -5.82 9.82 -21.39
CA GLY A 99 -4.94 8.78 -21.93
C GLY A 99 -3.56 9.30 -22.39
N GLU A 100 -3.51 10.53 -22.92
CA GLU A 100 -2.24 11.17 -23.31
C GLU A 100 -1.38 11.56 -22.10
N GLY A 101 -2.03 12.01 -21.01
CA GLY A 101 -1.38 12.29 -19.73
C GLY A 101 -0.86 11.02 -19.06
N PHE A 102 -1.65 9.96 -19.07
CA PHE A 102 -1.24 8.66 -18.55
C PHE A 102 -0.05 8.10 -19.33
N GLN A 103 -0.10 8.10 -20.67
CA GLN A 103 1.00 7.62 -21.51
C GLN A 103 2.30 8.41 -21.26
N ARG A 104 2.20 9.73 -21.04
CA ARG A 104 3.35 10.56 -20.72
C ARG A 104 4.07 10.12 -19.44
N TYR A 105 3.31 9.72 -18.42
CA TYR A 105 3.86 9.37 -17.10
C TYR A 105 4.19 7.89 -16.93
N PHE A 106 3.46 6.99 -17.58
CA PHE A 106 3.54 5.54 -17.34
C PHE A 106 3.78 4.71 -18.61
N GLY A 107 3.88 5.33 -19.79
CA GLY A 107 4.11 4.62 -21.05
C GLY A 107 5.44 3.87 -21.09
N ASP A 108 6.48 4.42 -20.45
CA ASP A 108 7.78 3.77 -20.32
C ASP A 108 7.70 2.48 -19.48
N LEU A 109 6.84 2.48 -18.46
CA LEU A 109 6.57 1.30 -17.64
C LEU A 109 5.79 0.24 -18.43
N GLU A 110 4.80 0.65 -19.21
CA GLU A 110 4.04 -0.26 -20.09
C GLU A 110 4.96 -0.94 -21.11
N GLU A 111 5.80 -0.15 -21.80
CA GLU A 111 6.80 -0.65 -22.75
C GLU A 111 7.79 -1.60 -22.05
N ARG A 112 8.20 -1.27 -20.83
CA ARG A 112 9.11 -2.13 -20.04
C ARG A 112 8.46 -3.47 -19.70
N LEU A 113 7.20 -3.48 -19.29
CA LEU A 113 6.47 -4.72 -18.98
C LEU A 113 6.26 -5.55 -20.25
N ALA A 114 5.87 -4.92 -21.36
CA ALA A 114 5.69 -5.59 -22.64
C ALA A 114 6.98 -6.28 -23.15
N SER A 115 8.15 -5.70 -22.85
CA SER A 115 9.45 -6.26 -23.27
C SER A 115 9.76 -7.66 -22.72
N HIS A 116 9.06 -8.10 -21.67
CA HIS A 116 9.15 -9.48 -21.16
C HIS A 116 8.42 -10.50 -22.04
N TYR A 117 7.53 -10.05 -22.92
CA TYR A 117 6.58 -10.90 -23.64
C TYR A 117 6.62 -10.74 -25.16
N ASP A 118 7.40 -9.81 -25.71
CA ASP A 118 7.47 -9.48 -27.14
C ASP A 118 8.77 -9.92 -27.85
N ASP A 119 9.46 -10.92 -27.30
CA ASP A 119 10.79 -11.41 -27.72
C ASP A 119 11.94 -10.38 -27.60
N SER A 120 11.70 -9.19 -27.03
CA SER A 120 12.76 -8.23 -26.74
C SER A 120 13.72 -8.72 -25.66
N SER A 121 14.96 -8.23 -25.70
CA SER A 121 15.89 -8.45 -24.59
C SER A 121 15.55 -7.51 -23.43
N VAL A 122 15.23 -8.07 -22.26
CA VAL A 122 15.08 -7.30 -21.03
C VAL A 122 16.46 -7.02 -20.42
N ASP A 123 16.91 -5.77 -20.51
CA ASP A 123 18.12 -5.34 -19.81
C ASP A 123 17.82 -5.07 -18.33
N LEU A 124 18.31 -5.96 -17.47
CA LEU A 124 18.20 -5.83 -16.02
C LEU A 124 19.54 -5.33 -15.45
N PRO A 125 19.53 -4.36 -14.52
CA PRO A 125 20.74 -3.80 -13.94
C PRO A 125 21.44 -4.74 -12.93
N PHE A 126 21.09 -6.03 -12.95
CA PHE A 126 21.57 -7.05 -12.02
C PHE A 126 22.27 -8.16 -12.82
N PRO A 127 23.55 -8.44 -12.55
CA PRO A 127 24.36 -9.33 -13.38
C PRO A 127 23.92 -10.80 -13.41
N ASN A 128 23.10 -11.22 -12.43
CA ASN A 128 22.61 -12.59 -12.28
C ASN A 128 21.08 -12.68 -12.21
N ALA A 129 20.35 -11.63 -12.58
CA ALA A 129 18.89 -11.71 -12.57
C ALA A 129 18.41 -12.57 -13.74
N ASP A 130 17.60 -13.58 -13.44
CA ASP A 130 16.81 -14.28 -14.44
C ASP A 130 15.55 -13.44 -14.72
N PRO A 131 15.18 -13.16 -15.99
CA PRO A 131 13.90 -12.55 -16.33
C PRO A 131 12.67 -13.27 -15.74
N ASP A 132 12.79 -14.57 -15.46
CA ASP A 132 11.73 -15.37 -14.83
C ASP A 132 11.69 -15.21 -13.28
N ASP A 133 12.66 -14.51 -12.67
CA ASP A 133 12.65 -14.21 -11.24
C ASP A 133 11.54 -13.22 -10.88
N ALA A 134 11.30 -13.03 -9.58
CA ALA A 134 10.39 -11.99 -9.10
C ALA A 134 11.01 -10.61 -9.36
N ILE A 135 10.63 -10.01 -10.49
CA ILE A 135 11.01 -8.66 -10.91
C ILE A 135 9.82 -7.74 -10.70
N ILE A 136 10.05 -6.68 -9.94
CA ILE A 136 9.04 -5.70 -9.58
C ILE A 136 9.50 -4.33 -10.08
N TYR A 137 8.64 -3.70 -10.86
CA TYR A 137 8.83 -2.35 -11.37
C TYR A 137 8.06 -1.36 -10.53
N GLN A 138 8.74 -0.30 -10.10
CA GLN A 138 8.18 0.71 -9.22
C GLN A 138 8.30 2.10 -9.85
N LYS A 139 7.22 2.89 -9.79
CA LYS A 139 7.24 4.32 -10.11
C LYS A 139 6.70 5.13 -8.93
N ASP A 140 7.47 6.13 -8.54
CA ASP A 140 7.12 7.07 -7.47
C ASP A 140 6.31 8.22 -8.03
N VAL A 141 5.19 8.53 -7.40
CA VAL A 141 4.21 9.53 -7.81
C VAL A 141 4.19 10.66 -6.79
N TYR A 142 4.37 11.88 -7.29
CA TYR A 142 4.39 13.11 -6.52
C TYR A 142 3.18 13.96 -6.88
N LEU A 143 2.40 14.34 -5.87
CA LEU A 143 1.20 15.16 -6.03
C LEU A 143 1.49 16.62 -5.69
N GLN A 144 0.86 17.56 -6.38
CA GLN A 144 1.06 19.00 -6.11
C GLN A 144 0.50 19.41 -4.73
N SER A 145 -0.66 18.88 -4.37
CA SER A 145 -1.33 19.15 -3.09
C SER A 145 -1.02 18.05 -2.10
N ASN A 146 -0.70 18.42 -0.86
CA ASN A 146 -0.41 17.47 0.21
C ASN A 146 -1.70 16.74 0.66
N PRO A 147 -1.82 15.42 0.47
CA PRO A 147 -3.06 14.69 0.74
C PRO A 147 -3.45 14.65 2.23
N VAL A 148 -2.50 14.86 3.14
CA VAL A 148 -2.76 14.75 4.58
C VAL A 148 -3.23 16.06 5.23
N GLU A 149 -3.40 17.14 4.46
CA GLU A 149 -3.88 18.44 4.96
C GLU A 149 -5.41 18.59 4.95
N PHE A 150 -6.13 17.57 4.48
CA PHE A 150 -7.59 17.60 4.33
C PHE A 150 -8.29 17.26 5.64
N GLU A 151 -9.33 18.03 5.98
CA GLU A 151 -10.20 17.76 7.13
C GLU A 151 -11.69 17.77 6.72
N PRO A 152 -12.41 16.63 6.85
CA PRO A 152 -11.92 15.34 7.35
C PRO A 152 -10.92 14.68 6.39
N PRO A 153 -10.15 13.66 6.81
CA PRO A 153 -9.20 12.97 5.95
C PRO A 153 -9.84 12.44 4.65
N ILE A 154 -9.07 12.41 3.56
CA ILE A 154 -9.54 12.06 2.21
C ILE A 154 -10.24 10.70 2.20
N LEU A 155 -9.67 9.71 2.88
CA LEU A 155 -10.24 8.38 2.96
C LEU A 155 -11.64 8.39 3.58
N ASP A 156 -11.87 9.22 4.59
CA ASP A 156 -13.19 9.35 5.21
C ASP A 156 -14.17 10.05 4.28
N GLN A 157 -13.72 11.12 3.62
CA GLN A 157 -14.53 11.80 2.62
C GLN A 157 -14.95 10.86 1.49
N PHE A 158 -14.04 10.00 1.04
CA PHE A 158 -14.31 9.01 0.02
C PHE A 158 -15.27 7.95 0.52
N LEU A 159 -14.99 7.33 1.67
CA LEU A 159 -15.84 6.26 2.23
C LEU A 159 -17.25 6.74 2.57
N ALA A 160 -17.41 7.97 3.06
CA ALA A 160 -18.71 8.56 3.34
C ALA A 160 -19.64 8.64 2.11
N ARG A 161 -19.08 8.64 0.90
CA ARG A 161 -19.86 8.58 -0.36
C ARG A 161 -20.51 7.22 -0.58
N PHE A 162 -19.99 6.15 0.04
CA PHE A 162 -20.48 4.77 -0.10
C PHE A 162 -21.32 4.27 1.08
N GLU A 163 -21.33 4.98 2.22
CA GLU A 163 -22.01 4.55 3.45
C GLU A 163 -23.55 4.70 3.44
N GLY A 164 -24.17 4.95 2.29
CA GLY A 164 -25.61 5.27 2.15
C GLY A 164 -26.58 4.09 2.01
N GLU A 165 -26.16 2.89 1.61
CA GLU A 165 -27.09 1.79 1.28
C GLU A 165 -26.48 0.42 1.67
N PRO A 166 -27.07 -0.33 2.64
CA PRO A 166 -26.52 -1.60 3.16
C PRO A 166 -26.57 -2.76 2.15
N ASP A 167 -27.29 -2.57 1.03
CA ASP A 167 -27.38 -3.49 -0.12
C ASP A 167 -26.94 -2.79 -1.42
N SER A 168 -26.23 -1.65 -1.34
CA SER A 168 -25.60 -1.12 -2.55
C SER A 168 -24.62 -2.17 -3.02
N LEU A 169 -24.85 -2.67 -4.24
CA LEU A 169 -23.84 -3.36 -5.01
C LEU A 169 -22.54 -2.60 -4.78
N VAL A 170 -21.54 -3.33 -4.28
CA VAL A 170 -20.12 -2.95 -4.41
C VAL A 170 -20.04 -2.27 -5.77
N THR A 171 -19.76 -0.97 -5.81
CA THR A 171 -19.66 -0.28 -7.09
C THR A 171 -18.71 -1.13 -7.91
N ASP A 172 -19.20 -1.63 -9.04
CA ASP A 172 -18.38 -2.26 -10.05
C ASP A 172 -17.39 -1.17 -10.45
N ASP A 173 -16.21 -1.21 -9.82
CA ASP A 173 -15.15 -0.21 -9.86
C ASP A 173 -15.39 1.19 -9.24
N ILE A 174 -14.34 1.70 -8.59
CA ILE A 174 -14.13 3.12 -8.24
C ILE A 174 -14.27 4.05 -9.50
N ARG A 175 -14.26 3.45 -10.69
CA ARG A 175 -14.36 4.08 -12.01
C ARG A 175 -15.78 4.55 -12.37
N ASP A 176 -16.83 3.97 -11.77
CA ASP A 176 -18.21 4.39 -12.04
C ASP A 176 -18.57 5.70 -11.31
N ILE A 177 -17.68 6.19 -10.46
CA ILE A 177 -17.83 7.49 -9.80
C ILE A 177 -17.57 8.57 -10.86
N SER A 178 -18.60 9.37 -11.14
CA SER A 178 -18.48 10.48 -12.07
C SER A 178 -17.52 11.54 -11.53
N SER A 179 -16.84 12.27 -12.43
CA SER A 179 -15.98 13.40 -12.04
C SER A 179 -16.72 14.38 -11.13
N ASP A 180 -18.00 14.63 -11.41
CA ASP A 180 -18.87 15.53 -10.64
C ASP A 180 -19.08 15.07 -9.17
N GLU A 181 -18.92 13.77 -8.87
CA GLU A 181 -19.01 13.23 -7.51
C GLU A 181 -17.67 13.35 -6.73
N LEU A 182 -16.57 13.62 -7.45
CA LEU A 182 -15.20 13.77 -6.93
C LEU A 182 -14.69 15.21 -6.97
N ASP A 183 -15.53 16.21 -7.29
CA ASP A 183 -15.11 17.61 -7.53
C ASP A 183 -14.24 18.24 -6.41
N ASP A 184 -14.37 17.79 -5.15
CA ASP A 184 -13.56 18.26 -4.02
C ASP A 184 -12.29 17.44 -3.76
N LEU A 185 -12.09 16.31 -4.46
CA LEU A 185 -10.98 15.36 -4.31
C LEU A 185 -10.13 15.26 -5.60
N VAL A 186 -9.84 16.41 -6.20
CA VAL A 186 -9.03 16.50 -7.41
C VAL A 186 -7.56 16.67 -7.04
N PHE A 187 -6.72 15.74 -7.50
CA PHE A 187 -5.27 15.77 -7.29
C PHE A 187 -4.53 15.86 -8.62
N GLU A 188 -3.58 16.78 -8.70
CA GLU A 188 -2.70 16.90 -9.85
C GLU A 188 -1.36 16.22 -9.57
N ILE A 189 -0.87 15.47 -10.57
CA ILE A 189 0.47 14.89 -10.55
C ILE A 189 1.48 16.00 -10.85
N GLU A 190 2.38 16.25 -9.90
CA GLU A 190 3.51 17.16 -10.07
C GLU A 190 4.64 16.49 -10.87
N ALA A 191 4.99 15.27 -10.48
CA ALA A 191 6.06 14.50 -11.10
C ALA A 191 5.86 13.00 -10.92
N VAL A 192 6.50 12.22 -11.80
CA VAL A 192 6.64 10.77 -11.65
C VAL A 192 8.11 10.43 -11.87
N SER A 193 8.67 9.56 -11.04
CA SER A 193 10.07 9.13 -11.16
C SER A 193 10.34 8.31 -12.42
N ASP A 194 11.61 8.08 -12.72
CA ASP A 194 11.99 6.96 -13.58
C ASP A 194 11.70 5.62 -12.89
N THR A 195 11.58 4.55 -13.69
CA THR A 195 11.24 3.22 -13.18
C THR A 195 12.39 2.62 -12.34
N HIS A 196 12.11 2.38 -11.05
CA HIS A 196 12.97 1.59 -10.16
C HIS A 196 12.69 0.09 -10.38
N ILE A 197 13.70 -0.74 -10.15
CA ILE A 197 13.59 -2.19 -10.32
C ILE A 197 14.00 -2.87 -9.03
N VAL A 198 13.13 -3.72 -8.51
CA VAL A 198 13.43 -4.65 -7.43
C VAL A 198 13.54 -6.05 -8.03
N HIS A 199 14.60 -6.76 -7.68
CA HIS A 199 14.83 -8.14 -8.06
C HIS A 199 14.97 -8.99 -6.80
N ASN A 200 14.23 -10.08 -6.74
CA ASN A 200 14.39 -11.10 -5.71
C ASN A 200 14.68 -12.44 -6.36
N ASP A 201 15.81 -13.05 -6.00
CA ASP A 201 16.32 -14.30 -6.58
C ASP A 201 15.60 -15.57 -6.07
N GLY A 202 14.53 -15.42 -5.28
CA GLY A 202 13.80 -16.52 -4.66
C GLY A 202 14.55 -17.21 -3.51
N GLN A 203 15.80 -16.83 -3.24
CA GLN A 203 16.63 -17.32 -2.12
C GLN A 203 16.66 -16.32 -0.96
N GLY A 204 15.89 -15.23 -1.07
CA GLY A 204 15.79 -14.18 -0.07
C GLY A 204 16.82 -13.06 -0.26
N ASN A 205 17.56 -13.02 -1.38
CA ASN A 205 18.39 -11.88 -1.71
C ASN A 205 17.58 -10.89 -2.55
N GLU A 206 17.27 -9.74 -1.95
CA GLU A 206 16.65 -8.62 -2.63
C GLU A 206 17.70 -7.61 -3.09
N GLN A 207 17.62 -7.21 -4.36
CA GLN A 207 18.43 -6.17 -4.95
C GLN A 207 17.53 -5.06 -5.48
N VAL A 208 17.90 -3.81 -5.23
CA VAL A 208 17.13 -2.64 -5.66
C VAL A 208 18.00 -1.72 -6.51
N ALA A 209 17.57 -1.49 -7.74
CA ALA A 209 18.12 -0.49 -8.63
C ALA A 209 17.27 0.78 -8.56
N ARG A 210 17.64 1.70 -7.66
CA ARG A 210 16.95 3.00 -7.53
C ARG A 210 17.43 3.96 -8.61
N ARG A 211 16.49 4.58 -9.32
CA ARG A 211 16.71 5.73 -10.19
C ARG A 211 16.64 7.06 -9.44
N GLU A 212 17.06 8.12 -10.12
CA GLU A 212 17.04 9.48 -9.59
C GLU A 212 15.59 9.92 -9.33
N GLN A 213 15.38 10.58 -8.20
CA GLN A 213 14.08 11.11 -7.83
C GLN A 213 13.89 12.49 -8.46
N PRO A 214 12.69 12.82 -8.98
CA PRO A 214 12.47 14.09 -9.65
C PRO A 214 12.41 15.27 -8.68
N LEU A 215 12.16 15.03 -7.38
CA LEU A 215 11.98 16.05 -6.36
C LEU A 215 12.75 15.70 -5.07
N GLU A 216 13.17 16.72 -4.30
CA GLU A 216 13.84 16.57 -3.00
C GLU A 216 12.84 16.38 -1.84
N ARG A 217 11.91 15.43 -2.00
CA ARG A 217 10.93 15.02 -0.97
C ARG A 217 10.54 13.56 -1.15
N GLU A 218 9.85 12.98 -0.19
CA GLU A 218 9.27 11.65 -0.36
C GLU A 218 8.06 11.69 -1.32
N PRO A 219 7.84 10.62 -2.11
CA PRO A 219 6.67 10.51 -2.98
C PRO A 219 5.41 10.27 -2.16
N ASP A 220 4.27 10.67 -2.73
CA ASP A 220 2.96 10.52 -2.11
C ASP A 220 2.39 9.11 -2.31
N ALA A 221 2.70 8.48 -3.44
CA ALA A 221 2.30 7.10 -3.73
C ALA A 221 3.38 6.40 -4.55
N ARG A 222 3.36 5.06 -4.55
CA ARG A 222 4.21 4.24 -5.39
C ARG A 222 3.36 3.23 -6.16
N VAL A 223 3.41 3.30 -7.49
CA VAL A 223 2.89 2.22 -8.33
C VAL A 223 3.89 1.08 -8.31
N GLU A 224 3.43 -0.15 -8.06
CA GLU A 224 4.29 -1.32 -7.93
C GLU A 224 3.70 -2.51 -8.68
N LEU A 225 4.35 -2.94 -9.76
CA LEU A 225 3.86 -4.00 -10.63
C LEU A 225 4.92 -5.09 -10.82
N MET A 226 4.51 -6.34 -10.63
CA MET A 226 5.28 -7.50 -11.10
C MET A 226 5.25 -7.55 -12.63
N ALA A 227 6.25 -8.15 -13.26
CA ALA A 227 6.22 -8.41 -14.70
C ALA A 227 4.95 -9.20 -15.09
N PHE A 228 4.17 -8.66 -16.02
CA PHE A 228 2.99 -9.28 -16.63
C PHE A 228 2.83 -8.74 -18.05
N ASP A 229 2.10 -9.45 -18.91
CA ASP A 229 1.80 -9.00 -20.27
C ASP A 229 0.73 -7.90 -20.25
N PRO A 230 1.07 -6.62 -20.54
CA PRO A 230 0.09 -5.54 -20.52
C PRO A 230 -1.02 -5.71 -21.55
N SER A 231 -0.80 -6.50 -22.62
CA SER A 231 -1.84 -6.78 -23.62
C SER A 231 -2.93 -7.75 -23.12
N SER A 232 -2.69 -8.40 -21.98
CA SER A 232 -3.67 -9.27 -21.33
C SER A 232 -4.77 -8.51 -20.58
N VAL A 233 -4.61 -7.19 -20.40
CA VAL A 233 -5.61 -6.32 -19.77
C VAL A 233 -6.18 -5.32 -20.79
N ASP A 234 -7.46 -4.99 -20.67
CA ASP A 234 -8.12 -4.07 -21.59
C ASP A 234 -7.59 -2.63 -21.51
N SER A 235 -7.11 -2.24 -20.33
CA SER A 235 -6.60 -0.90 -20.06
C SER A 235 -5.50 -0.96 -19.01
N PHE A 236 -4.27 -0.60 -19.41
CA PHE A 236 -3.13 -0.54 -18.50
C PHE A 236 -3.33 0.52 -17.40
N GLN A 237 -3.95 1.65 -17.74
CA GLN A 237 -4.33 2.67 -16.75
C GLN A 237 -5.26 2.11 -15.68
N HIS A 238 -6.29 1.35 -16.08
CA HIS A 238 -7.18 0.71 -15.11
C HIS A 238 -6.45 -0.30 -14.22
N TYR A 239 -5.48 -1.02 -14.78
CA TYR A 239 -4.65 -1.94 -14.00
C TYR A 239 -3.81 -1.21 -12.95
N VAL A 240 -3.17 -0.10 -13.31
CA VAL A 240 -2.40 0.74 -12.37
C VAL A 240 -3.29 1.30 -11.25
N VAL A 241 -4.48 1.80 -11.59
CA VAL A 241 -5.47 2.28 -10.61
C VAL A 241 -5.91 1.15 -9.67
N SER A 242 -6.19 -0.04 -10.22
CA SER A 242 -6.56 -1.23 -9.43
C SER A 242 -5.43 -1.66 -8.50
N ASN A 243 -4.17 -1.61 -8.96
CA ASN A 243 -3.02 -1.89 -8.12
C ASN A 243 -3.00 -0.99 -6.88
N LEU A 244 -3.19 0.33 -7.01
CA LEU A 244 -3.24 1.23 -5.86
C LEU A 244 -4.42 0.91 -4.92
N ALA A 245 -5.58 0.53 -5.43
CA ALA A 245 -6.69 0.06 -4.59
C ALA A 245 -6.32 -1.20 -3.80
N TYR A 246 -5.62 -2.14 -4.43
CA TYR A 246 -5.10 -3.35 -3.78
C TYR A 246 -3.96 -3.05 -2.79
N GLN A 247 -3.18 -1.99 -3.01
CA GLN A 247 -2.21 -1.53 -2.02
C GLN A 247 -2.91 -0.97 -0.78
N ILE A 248 -3.98 -0.16 -0.94
CA ILE A 248 -4.79 0.33 0.20
C ILE A 248 -5.34 -0.87 1.00
N ARG A 249 -5.90 -1.87 0.31
CA ARG A 249 -6.33 -3.14 0.93
C ARG A 249 -5.21 -3.79 1.72
N ASP A 250 -4.04 -3.94 1.13
CA ASP A 250 -2.88 -4.56 1.79
C ASP A 250 -2.47 -3.77 3.03
N ARG A 251 -2.49 -2.43 3.01
CA ARG A 251 -2.16 -1.62 4.20
C ARG A 251 -3.10 -1.93 5.36
N PHE A 252 -4.40 -2.06 5.11
CA PHE A 252 -5.36 -2.48 6.15
C PHE A 252 -5.08 -3.89 6.68
N LEU A 253 -4.86 -4.85 5.78
CA LEU A 253 -4.57 -6.24 6.16
C LEU A 253 -3.27 -6.34 6.99
N LEU A 254 -2.20 -5.66 6.56
CA LEU A 254 -0.90 -5.62 7.25
C LEU A 254 -0.94 -4.85 8.57
N MET A 255 -1.98 -4.05 8.82
CA MET A 255 -2.29 -3.49 10.14
C MET A 255 -3.10 -4.45 11.01
N GLY A 256 -3.49 -5.62 10.51
CA GLY A 256 -4.40 -6.52 11.23
C GLY A 256 -5.83 -5.98 11.31
N VAL A 257 -6.24 -5.11 10.38
CA VAL A 257 -7.59 -4.53 10.32
C VAL A 257 -8.32 -4.97 9.05
N LYS A 258 -9.64 -5.14 9.16
CA LYS A 258 -10.49 -5.43 8.00
C LYS A 258 -10.49 -4.23 7.03
N PRO A 259 -10.15 -4.41 5.75
CA PRO A 259 -10.23 -3.32 4.77
C PRO A 259 -11.65 -2.75 4.63
N PRO A 260 -11.82 -1.46 4.29
CA PRO A 260 -13.11 -0.91 3.90
C PRO A 260 -13.71 -1.65 2.70
N VAL A 261 -15.04 -1.70 2.60
CA VAL A 261 -15.75 -2.47 1.55
C VAL A 261 -15.25 -2.11 0.14
N ALA A 262 -15.04 -0.82 -0.12
CA ALA A 262 -14.59 -0.30 -1.41
C ALA A 262 -13.24 -0.88 -1.89
N PHE A 263 -12.41 -1.41 -0.99
CA PHE A 263 -11.10 -1.97 -1.30
C PHE A 263 -11.03 -3.50 -1.13
N ARG A 264 -12.16 -4.18 -0.92
CA ARG A 264 -12.22 -5.64 -0.77
C ARG A 264 -12.28 -6.35 -2.11
N ALA A 265 -11.18 -6.33 -2.84
CA ALA A 265 -11.04 -7.00 -4.12
C ALA A 265 -9.72 -7.78 -4.20
N GLN A 266 -9.69 -8.84 -5.01
CA GLN A 266 -8.50 -9.66 -5.24
C GLN A 266 -7.62 -9.07 -6.33
N GLY A 267 -6.31 -9.24 -6.20
CA GLY A 267 -5.33 -8.78 -7.17
C GLY A 267 -4.05 -8.28 -6.53
N TRP A 268 -3.03 -8.07 -7.36
CA TRP A 268 -1.69 -7.70 -6.93
C TRP A 268 -1.64 -6.27 -6.36
N GLY A 269 -1.30 -6.15 -5.08
CA GLY A 269 -1.10 -4.87 -4.39
C GLY A 269 0.39 -4.55 -4.23
N THR A 270 0.86 -4.52 -2.98
CA THR A 270 2.27 -4.28 -2.66
C THR A 270 3.09 -5.57 -2.70
N TYR A 271 4.37 -5.49 -3.02
CA TYR A 271 5.28 -6.64 -2.97
C TYR A 271 5.44 -7.18 -1.55
N GLU A 272 5.55 -6.29 -0.55
CA GLU A 272 5.52 -6.65 0.87
C GLU A 272 4.23 -7.41 1.23
N GLY A 273 3.08 -6.88 0.82
CA GLY A 273 1.77 -7.49 1.04
C GLY A 273 1.70 -8.90 0.44
N PHE A 274 2.18 -9.08 -0.79
CA PHE A 274 2.31 -10.38 -1.42
C PHE A 274 3.21 -11.34 -0.63
N GLN A 275 4.39 -10.90 -0.21
CA GLN A 275 5.31 -11.74 0.57
C GLN A 275 4.68 -12.18 1.90
N CYS A 276 4.01 -11.26 2.61
CA CYS A 276 3.28 -11.60 3.84
C CYS A 276 2.16 -12.60 3.56
N GLN A 277 1.33 -12.38 2.54
CA GLN A 277 0.22 -13.28 2.19
C GLN A 277 0.71 -14.68 1.81
N LYS A 278 1.77 -14.77 1.00
CA LYS A 278 2.32 -16.04 0.52
C LYS A 278 3.04 -16.86 1.60
N PHE A 279 3.66 -16.20 2.57
CA PHE A 279 4.55 -16.86 3.54
C PHE A 279 4.06 -16.80 5.00
N CYS A 280 2.90 -16.19 5.27
CA CYS A 280 2.31 -16.12 6.59
C CYS A 280 0.87 -16.60 6.58
N SER A 281 0.57 -17.63 7.36
CA SER A 281 -0.75 -18.26 7.50
C SER A 281 -1.83 -17.37 8.11
N LEU A 282 -1.49 -16.15 8.55
CA LEU A 282 -2.46 -15.18 9.07
C LEU A 282 -3.33 -14.57 7.96
N TYR A 283 -2.93 -14.72 6.70
CA TYR A 283 -3.56 -14.12 5.55
C TYR A 283 -4.04 -15.19 4.57
N GLU A 284 -5.12 -14.89 3.86
CA GLU A 284 -5.50 -15.60 2.64
C GLU A 284 -4.74 -15.00 1.43
N ASP A 285 -4.76 -15.70 0.30
CA ASP A 285 -4.10 -15.28 -0.94
C ASP A 285 -4.90 -14.20 -1.69
N TYR A 286 -5.09 -13.03 -1.07
CA TYR A 286 -5.83 -11.90 -1.67
C TYR A 286 -5.21 -11.41 -2.98
N TRP A 287 -3.92 -11.65 -3.19
CA TRP A 287 -3.21 -11.34 -4.44
C TRP A 287 -3.64 -12.20 -5.63
N SER A 288 -4.14 -13.42 -5.40
CA SER A 288 -4.46 -14.39 -6.45
C SER A 288 -5.90 -14.24 -6.92
N SER A 289 -6.13 -14.23 -8.23
CA SER A 289 -7.49 -14.25 -8.82
C SER A 289 -8.15 -15.63 -8.77
N GLU A 290 -7.40 -16.68 -8.46
CA GLU A 290 -7.89 -18.07 -8.41
C GLU A 290 -8.22 -18.53 -6.98
N ALA A 291 -7.72 -17.81 -5.98
CA ALA A 291 -7.98 -18.14 -4.58
C ALA A 291 -9.44 -17.88 -4.22
N ALA A 292 -10.05 -18.79 -3.44
CA ALA A 292 -11.38 -18.58 -2.88
C ALA A 292 -11.24 -17.84 -1.55
N ILE A 293 -11.55 -16.54 -1.52
CA ILE A 293 -11.48 -15.74 -0.29
C ILE A 293 -12.69 -16.00 0.60
N THR A 294 -12.44 -16.44 1.83
CA THR A 294 -13.48 -16.78 2.80
C THR A 294 -13.71 -15.69 3.84
N SER A 295 -12.69 -14.87 4.12
CA SER A 295 -12.72 -13.83 5.13
C SER A 295 -11.89 -12.62 4.72
N TRP A 296 -12.38 -11.43 5.09
CA TRP A 296 -11.64 -10.17 5.05
C TRP A 296 -11.17 -9.73 6.45
N ASN A 297 -11.48 -10.52 7.48
CA ASN A 297 -11.01 -10.27 8.83
C ASN A 297 -9.63 -10.94 8.98
N PRO A 298 -8.56 -10.16 9.21
CA PRO A 298 -7.25 -10.73 9.51
C PRO A 298 -7.28 -11.53 10.82
N SER A 299 -6.50 -12.61 10.85
CA SER A 299 -6.46 -13.58 11.96
C SER A 299 -5.60 -13.15 13.13
#